data_AF-T1CA84-F1
#
_entry.id   AF-T1CA84-F1
#
_cell.length_a   1.000
_cell.length_b   1.000
_cell.length_c   1.000
_cell.angle_alpha   90.00
_cell.angle_beta   90.00
_cell.angle_gamma   90.00
#
_symmetry.space_group_name_H-M   'P 1'
#
loop_
_entity.id
_entity.type
_entity.pdbx_description
1 polymer ?
#
loop_
_entity_poly.entity_id
_entity_poly.type
_entity_poly.pdbx_seq_one_letter_code
_entity_poly.pdbx_strand_id
1 'polypeptide(L)'
;MKIPTGIAGLDRMLRGGLLPGRPYLVVGPPGSGKTTLSLEFLLRGVREGEEVLYVTLEEPPNEIRANFRGLGPDLSRIWVFDAIPDVMRYEKTPFKDIAAVRSATQLGSYPESIRKTGEFTSVEVTFSASSRP
;
A
#
# COMPACT_ATOMS: atom_id res chain seq x y z
N MET A 1 -17.83 17.83 10.19
CA MET A 1 -17.88 18.00 8.71
C MET A 1 -17.35 16.72 8.07
N LYS A 2 -17.79 16.34 6.86
CA LYS A 2 -17.23 15.19 6.13
C LYS A 2 -15.94 15.58 5.41
N ILE A 3 -15.05 14.62 5.19
CA ILE A 3 -13.81 14.76 4.43
C ILE A 3 -14.07 14.18 3.03
N PRO A 4 -14.17 15.01 1.99
CA PRO A 4 -14.35 14.47 0.64
C PRO A 4 -13.09 13.71 0.20
N THR A 5 -13.25 12.77 -0.71
CA THR A 5 -12.23 11.82 -1.12
C THR A 5 -11.29 12.38 -2.18
N GLY A 6 -11.70 13.45 -2.86
CA GLY A 6 -11.01 13.96 -4.06
C GLY A 6 -11.56 13.33 -5.35
N ILE A 7 -12.37 12.28 -5.25
CA ILE A 7 -13.01 11.62 -6.39
C ILE A 7 -14.48 12.04 -6.44
N ALA A 8 -14.82 12.95 -7.36
CA ALA A 8 -16.15 13.56 -7.44
C ALA A 8 -17.31 12.53 -7.52
N GLY A 9 -17.10 11.42 -8.24
CA GLY A 9 -18.09 10.34 -8.31
C GLY A 9 -18.35 9.69 -6.95
N LEU A 10 -17.27 9.35 -6.24
CA LEU A 10 -17.34 8.73 -4.92
C LEU A 10 -17.90 9.70 -3.87
N ASP A 11 -17.53 10.98 -3.95
CA ASP A 11 -18.03 12.02 -3.04
C ASP A 11 -19.54 12.23 -3.17
N ARG A 12 -20.08 12.15 -4.39
CA ARG A 12 -21.54 12.15 -4.58
C ARG A 12 -22.20 10.93 -3.96
N MET A 13 -21.64 9.73 -4.18
CA MET A 13 -22.17 8.49 -3.60
C MET A 13 -22.15 8.52 -2.07
N LEU A 14 -21.09 9.06 -1.50
CA LEU A 14 -20.90 9.18 -0.05
C LEU A 14 -21.57 10.43 0.56
N ARG A 15 -22.27 11.24 -0.24
CA ARG A 15 -22.91 12.50 0.18
C ARG A 15 -21.92 13.42 0.89
N GLY A 16 -20.85 13.79 0.19
CA GLY A 16 -19.83 14.73 0.66
C GLY A 16 -18.59 14.09 1.29
N GLY A 17 -18.43 12.76 1.20
CA GLY A 17 -17.21 12.06 1.60
C GLY A 17 -17.29 11.23 2.88
N LEU A 18 -16.11 11.01 3.46
CA LEU A 18 -15.86 10.17 4.63
C LEU A 18 -16.10 10.94 5.93
N LEU A 19 -16.35 10.22 7.03
CA LEU A 19 -16.42 10.79 8.37
C LEU A 19 -14.99 10.91 8.94
N PRO A 20 -14.64 12.04 9.57
CA PRO A 20 -13.33 12.24 10.17
C PRO A 20 -13.08 11.28 11.35
N GLY A 21 -11.82 10.97 11.61
CA GLY A 21 -11.40 10.17 12.77
C GLY A 21 -11.82 8.69 12.70
N ARG A 22 -12.02 8.15 11.50
CA ARG A 22 -12.41 6.75 11.29
C ARG A 22 -11.44 6.03 10.35
N PRO A 23 -11.13 4.75 10.62
CA PRO A 23 -10.45 3.91 9.64
C PRO A 23 -11.42 3.51 8.53
N TYR A 24 -10.90 3.43 7.30
CA TYR A 24 -11.63 2.98 6.13
C TYR A 24 -10.85 1.87 5.43
N LEU A 25 -11.56 0.80 5.04
CA LEU A 25 -10.98 -0.31 4.29
C LEU A 25 -11.51 -0.28 2.85
N VAL A 26 -10.59 -0.30 1.89
CA VAL A 26 -10.90 -0.37 0.46
C VAL A 26 -10.54 -1.77 -0.04
N VAL A 27 -11.55 -2.54 -0.46
CA VAL A 27 -11.38 -3.92 -0.93
C VAL A 27 -11.73 -4.02 -2.40
N GLY A 28 -10.94 -4.80 -3.14
CA GLY A 28 -11.18 -5.06 -4.56
C GLY A 28 -10.08 -5.92 -5.19
N PRO A 29 -10.34 -6.53 -6.35
CA PRO A 29 -9.36 -7.37 -7.04
C PRO A 29 -8.12 -6.58 -7.48
N PRO A 30 -7.00 -7.24 -7.83
CA PRO A 30 -5.84 -6.58 -8.44
C PRO A 30 -6.26 -5.73 -9.65
N GLY A 31 -5.63 -4.57 -9.82
CA GLY A 31 -5.97 -3.64 -10.91
C GLY A 31 -7.27 -2.84 -10.71
N SER A 32 -8.03 -3.03 -9.62
CA SER A 32 -9.27 -2.27 -9.37
C SER A 32 -9.06 -0.81 -8.94
N GLY A 33 -7.82 -0.30 -8.94
CA GLY A 33 -7.52 1.09 -8.59
C GLY A 33 -7.43 1.42 -7.08
N LYS A 34 -7.22 0.42 -6.20
CA LYS A 34 -7.10 0.65 -4.74
C LYS A 34 -5.99 1.65 -4.39
N THR A 35 -4.78 1.38 -4.86
CA THR A 35 -3.61 2.26 -4.69
C THR A 35 -3.88 3.64 -5.27
N THR A 36 -4.53 3.70 -6.43
CA THR A 36 -4.88 4.96 -7.08
C THR A 36 -5.84 5.80 -6.23
N LEU A 37 -6.89 5.19 -5.69
CA LEU A 37 -7.84 5.83 -4.79
C LEU A 37 -7.16 6.33 -3.52
N SER A 38 -6.32 5.50 -2.89
CA SER A 38 -5.58 5.87 -1.68
C SER A 38 -4.68 7.09 -1.93
N LEU A 39 -3.93 7.10 -3.02
CA LEU A 39 -3.04 8.21 -3.34
C LEU A 39 -3.81 9.49 -3.71
N GLU A 40 -4.92 9.40 -4.44
CA GLU A 40 -5.77 10.57 -4.71
C GLU A 40 -6.33 11.20 -3.42
N PHE A 41 -6.71 10.35 -2.46
CA PHE A 41 -7.15 10.81 -1.14
C PHE A 41 -6.04 11.56 -0.40
N LEU A 42 -4.81 11.02 -0.38
CA LEU A 42 -3.67 11.68 0.26
C LEU A 42 -3.27 12.97 -0.46
N LEU A 43 -3.27 12.99 -1.79
CA LEU A 43 -3.00 14.18 -2.60
C LEU A 43 -4.01 15.28 -2.33
N ARG A 44 -5.28 14.92 -2.10
CA ARG A 44 -6.28 15.87 -1.65
C ARG A 44 -5.91 16.47 -0.29
N GLY A 45 -5.49 15.66 0.69
CA GLY A 45 -4.96 16.17 1.95
C GLY A 45 -3.80 17.15 1.76
N VAL A 46 -2.83 16.80 0.90
CA VAL A 46 -1.71 17.70 0.53
C VAL A 46 -2.20 19.03 -0.03
N ARG A 47 -3.22 19.02 -0.90
CA ARG A 47 -3.80 20.24 -1.50
C ARG A 47 -4.49 21.13 -0.46
N GLU A 48 -5.03 20.54 0.61
CA GLU A 48 -5.61 21.25 1.75
C GLU A 48 -4.54 21.67 2.80
N GLY A 49 -3.26 21.35 2.56
CA GLY A 49 -2.16 21.68 3.47
C GLY A 49 -1.97 20.68 4.61
N GLU A 50 -2.56 19.49 4.54
CA GLU A 50 -2.39 18.43 5.53
C GLU A 50 -1.06 17.69 5.35
N GLU A 51 -0.47 17.26 6.46
CA GLU A 51 0.64 16.29 6.44
C GLU A 51 0.07 14.89 6.23
N VAL A 52 0.59 14.17 5.23
CA VAL A 52 0.08 12.84 4.86
C VAL A 52 1.17 11.79 4.82
N LEU A 53 0.83 10.58 5.28
CA LEU A 53 1.70 9.42 5.29
C LEU A 53 1.08 8.30 4.45
N TYR A 54 1.86 7.76 3.53
CA TYR A 54 1.56 6.53 2.80
C TYR A 54 2.44 5.40 3.34
N VAL A 55 1.82 4.36 3.90
CA VAL A 55 2.52 3.15 4.34
C VAL A 55 2.33 2.08 3.27
N THR A 56 3.42 1.54 2.73
CA THR A 56 3.38 0.48 1.72
C THR A 56 3.91 -0.84 2.29
N LEU A 57 3.29 -1.95 1.87
CA LEU A 57 3.65 -3.31 2.28
C LEU A 57 3.99 -4.22 1.09
N GLU A 58 3.74 -3.78 -0.14
CA GLU A 58 3.85 -4.62 -1.35
C GLU A 58 4.80 -4.01 -2.40
N GLU A 59 4.83 -2.69 -2.54
CA GLU A 59 5.54 -2.00 -3.62
C GLU A 59 6.49 -0.93 -3.07
N PRO A 60 7.77 -0.90 -3.49
CA PRO A 60 8.75 0.00 -2.91
C PRO A 60 8.50 1.46 -3.32
N PRO A 61 8.92 2.46 -2.52
CA PRO A 61 8.58 3.87 -2.76
C PRO A 61 8.98 4.42 -4.13
N ASN A 62 10.09 3.94 -4.70
CA ASN A 62 10.55 4.34 -6.03
C ASN A 62 9.62 3.86 -7.14
N GLU A 63 9.09 2.64 -7.03
CA GLU A 63 8.12 2.08 -7.97
C GLU A 63 6.78 2.78 -7.86
N ILE A 64 6.28 3.03 -6.64
CA ILE A 64 5.04 3.78 -6.43
C ILE A 64 5.14 5.15 -7.12
N ARG A 65 6.26 5.86 -6.90
CA ARG A 65 6.50 7.17 -7.53
C ARG A 65 6.58 7.05 -9.05
N ALA A 66 7.22 6.02 -9.60
CA ALA A 66 7.30 5.81 -11.04
C ALA A 66 5.92 5.53 -11.66
N ASN A 67 5.14 4.65 -11.04
CA ASN A 67 3.81 4.25 -11.49
C ASN A 67 2.83 5.43 -11.47
N PHE A 68 2.97 6.33 -10.50
CA PHE A 68 2.09 7.50 -10.38
C PHE A 68 2.54 8.72 -11.18
N ARG A 69 3.82 8.83 -11.57
CA ARG A 69 4.31 9.93 -12.43
C ARG A 69 3.53 10.03 -13.74
N GLY A 70 3.11 8.89 -14.31
CA GLY A 70 2.31 8.86 -15.54
C GLY A 70 0.87 9.35 -15.38
N LEU A 71 0.36 9.47 -14.14
CA LEU A 71 -1.01 9.88 -13.84
C LEU A 71 -1.14 11.38 -13.64
N GLY A 72 -0.03 12.11 -13.50
CA GLY A 72 0.01 13.58 -13.38
C GLY A 72 0.39 14.12 -11.99
N PRO A 73 -0.08 13.58 -10.86
CA PRO A 73 0.22 14.13 -9.55
C PRO A 73 1.68 13.95 -9.11
N ASP A 74 2.21 15.00 -8.48
CA ASP A 74 3.50 14.94 -7.81
C ASP A 74 3.35 14.40 -6.38
N LEU A 75 3.97 13.24 -6.12
CA LEU A 75 3.98 12.61 -4.79
C LEU A 75 5.10 13.16 -3.88
N SER A 76 5.84 14.21 -4.27
CA SER A 76 6.97 14.76 -3.51
C SER A 76 6.61 15.17 -2.08
N ARG A 77 5.35 15.59 -1.86
CA ARG A 77 4.84 16.05 -0.56
C ARG A 77 4.19 14.96 0.29
N ILE A 78 4.24 13.71 -0.17
CA ILE A 78 3.75 12.55 0.59
C ILE A 78 4.94 11.86 1.25
N TRP A 79 4.88 11.73 2.57
CA TRP A 79 5.80 10.88 3.32
C TRP A 79 5.47 9.43 2.99
N VAL A 80 6.47 8.65 2.57
CA VAL A 80 6.28 7.23 2.27
C VAL A 80 7.10 6.41 3.24
N PHE A 81 6.43 5.56 4.01
CA PHE A 81 7.06 4.57 4.87
C PHE A 81 7.03 3.21 4.17
N ASP A 82 8.22 2.70 3.86
CA ASP A 82 8.40 1.36 3.32
C ASP A 82 8.37 0.35 4.46
N ALA A 83 7.27 -0.39 4.57
CA ALA A 83 7.07 -1.45 5.53
C ALA A 83 7.15 -2.83 4.85
N ILE A 84 7.67 -2.91 3.63
CA ILE A 84 7.93 -4.20 2.98
C ILE A 84 8.98 -4.92 3.84
N PRO A 85 8.67 -6.13 4.34
CA PRO A 85 9.66 -6.91 5.07
C PRO A 85 10.83 -7.20 4.11
N ASP A 86 11.98 -6.60 4.41
CA ASP A 86 13.17 -6.63 3.58
C ASP A 86 13.68 -8.07 3.39
N VAL A 87 13.33 -8.70 2.26
CA VAL A 87 13.87 -10.01 1.87
C VAL A 87 15.38 -9.89 1.58
N MET A 88 15.92 -8.68 1.34
CA MET A 88 17.34 -8.47 0.99
C MET A 88 18.27 -8.36 2.21
N ARG A 89 17.74 -8.35 3.44
CA ARG A 89 18.51 -8.66 4.67
C ARG A 89 18.58 -10.16 5.00
N TYR A 90 17.95 -11.00 4.19
CA TYR A 90 18.14 -12.45 4.21
C TYR A 90 19.11 -12.83 3.08
N GLU A 91 20.14 -13.64 3.37
CA GLU A 91 20.98 -14.22 2.31
C GLU A 91 20.08 -14.83 1.22
N LYS A 92 20.26 -14.41 -0.04
CA LYS A 92 19.48 -14.90 -1.18
C LYS A 92 19.60 -16.43 -1.26
N THR A 93 18.58 -17.13 -0.78
CA THR A 93 18.38 -18.53 -1.17
C THR A 93 17.64 -18.53 -2.51
N PRO A 94 18.17 -19.14 -3.58
CA PRO A 94 17.51 -19.13 -4.87
C PRO A 94 16.21 -19.95 -4.77
N PHE A 95 15.07 -19.30 -4.96
CA PHE A 95 13.78 -20.00 -5.10
C PHE A 95 13.14 -19.66 -6.45
N LYS A 96 12.39 -20.64 -6.97
CA LYS A 96 11.71 -20.58 -8.26
C LYS A 96 10.24 -20.24 -8.02
N ASP A 97 9.77 -19.19 -8.67
CA ASP A 97 8.42 -18.65 -8.52
C ASP A 97 7.35 -19.60 -9.09
N ILE A 98 6.34 -19.98 -8.30
CA ILE A 98 5.35 -21.04 -8.65
C ILE A 98 4.03 -20.45 -9.18
N ALA A 99 3.86 -19.12 -9.18
CA ALA A 99 2.59 -18.49 -9.56
C ALA A 99 2.17 -18.65 -11.04
N ALA A 100 3.03 -19.22 -11.90
CA ALA A 100 2.73 -19.44 -13.32
C ALA A 100 2.42 -20.89 -13.73
N VAL A 101 2.38 -21.86 -12.80
CA VAL A 101 2.19 -23.28 -13.14
C VAL A 101 0.72 -23.70 -13.03
N ARG A 102 0.04 -23.90 -14.18
CA ARG A 102 -1.35 -24.40 -14.29
C ARG A 102 -1.48 -25.93 -14.23
N SER A 103 -0.54 -26.64 -13.63
CA SER A 103 -0.65 -28.09 -13.44
C SER A 103 -0.16 -28.49 -12.05
N ALA A 104 -1.06 -29.08 -11.27
CA ALA A 104 -0.74 -29.62 -9.95
C ALA A 104 0.38 -30.66 -10.09
N THR A 105 1.53 -30.40 -9.47
CA THR A 105 2.66 -31.34 -9.41
C THR A 105 2.67 -32.01 -8.04
N GLN A 106 2.90 -33.33 -8.02
CA GLN A 106 2.79 -34.16 -6.83
C GLN A 106 3.86 -33.77 -5.78
N LEU A 107 3.41 -33.65 -4.52
CA LEU A 107 4.12 -33.07 -3.37
C LEU A 107 5.50 -33.71 -3.07
N GLY A 108 5.78 -34.91 -3.58
CA GLY A 108 7.05 -35.62 -3.37
C GLY A 108 8.21 -35.23 -4.30
N SER A 109 8.03 -34.23 -5.17
CA SER A 109 9.06 -33.79 -6.14
C SER A 109 9.77 -32.48 -5.76
N TYR A 110 9.45 -31.89 -4.61
CA TYR A 110 10.11 -30.68 -4.12
C TYR A 110 11.44 -31.05 -3.44
N PRO A 111 12.57 -30.38 -3.76
CA PRO A 111 13.76 -30.45 -2.91
C PRO A 111 13.43 -29.90 -1.51
N GLU A 112 14.13 -30.37 -0.47
CA GLU A 112 13.89 -30.07 0.96
C GLU A 112 13.89 -28.57 1.35
N SER A 113 14.02 -27.65 0.40
CA SER A 113 13.94 -26.20 0.59
C SER A 113 12.50 -25.66 0.54
N ILE A 114 11.52 -26.36 1.11
CA ILE A 114 10.19 -25.77 1.37
C ILE A 114 10.26 -25.05 2.72
N ARG A 115 10.27 -23.71 2.70
CA ARG A 115 10.10 -22.90 3.91
C ARG A 115 8.70 -23.15 4.49
N LYS A 116 8.64 -23.68 5.71
CA LYS A 116 7.47 -23.49 6.57
C LYS A 116 7.42 -22.01 6.96
N THR A 117 6.34 -21.31 6.64
CA THR A 117 6.06 -19.95 7.11
C THR A 117 5.96 -19.97 8.63
N GLY A 118 7.04 -19.62 9.32
CA GLY A 118 7.14 -19.59 10.78
C GLY A 118 7.49 -18.20 11.26
N GLU A 119 6.61 -17.65 12.10
CA GLU A 119 6.74 -16.44 12.92
C GLU A 119 6.83 -15.10 12.19
N PHE A 120 5.66 -14.55 11.86
CA PHE A 120 5.52 -13.09 11.74
C PHE A 120 5.70 -12.48 13.13
N THR A 121 6.83 -11.86 13.40
CA THR A 121 6.94 -10.95 14.55
C THR A 121 6.14 -9.70 14.22
N SER A 122 5.04 -9.45 14.92
CA SER A 122 4.31 -8.18 14.80
C SER A 122 5.24 -7.04 15.17
N VAL A 123 5.46 -6.12 14.22
CA VAL A 123 6.17 -4.86 14.47
C VAL A 123 5.11 -3.79 14.65
N GLU A 124 4.98 -3.27 15.87
CA GLU A 124 4.16 -2.09 16.12
C GLU A 124 5.00 -0.84 15.80
N VAL A 125 4.53 -0.04 14.84
CA VAL A 125 5.16 1.23 14.48
C VAL A 125 4.17 2.35 14.78
N THR A 126 4.52 3.20 15.74
CA THR A 126 3.70 4.36 16.12
C THR A 126 4.24 5.62 15.46
N PHE A 127 3.40 6.27 14.67
CA PHE A 127 3.66 7.58 14.10
C PHE A 127 2.93 8.65 14.92
N SER A 128 3.64 9.67 15.37
CA SER A 128 3.05 10.86 15.98
C SER A 128 3.30 12.07 15.09
N ALA A 129 2.23 12.72 14.64
CA ALA A 129 2.31 14.03 14.01
C ALA A 129 2.16 15.09 15.10
N SER A 130 3.17 15.94 15.31
CA SER A 130 3.07 17.09 16.21
C SER A 130 2.73 18.33 15.38
N SER A 131 1.54 18.90 15.56
CA SER A 131 1.28 20.25 15.05
C SER A 131 2.16 21.23 15.82
N ARG A 132 3.14 21.86 15.17
CA ARG A 132 3.79 23.04 15.76
C ARG A 132 2.72 24.15 15.91
N PRO A 133 2.70 24.86 17.05
CA PRO A 133 1.77 25.96 17.29
C PRO A 133 1.99 27.13 16.33
#